data_AF-A0A817N180-F1
#
_entry.id   AF-A0A817N180-F1
#
_cell.length_a   1.000
_cell.length_b   1.000
_cell.length_c   1.000
_cell.angle_alpha   90.00
_cell.angle_beta   90.00
_cell.angle_gamma   90.00
#
_symmetry.space_group_name_H-M   'P 1'
#
loop_
_entity.id
_entity.type
_entity.pdbx_description
1 polymer ?
#
loop_
_entity_poly.entity_id
_entity_poly.type
_entity_poly.pdbx_seq_one_letter_code
_entity_poly.pdbx_strand_id
1 'polypeptide(L)'
;MFYSNMYMRESSESDLSANQDRVEQIAAIAQELNVLGYEQITSVNERCQKLCNEWDELGELTQKRRLVLTEAEKIVELIDSLFLEYAKKAAPYLNWLDGAREDLVDMFFIHTLDEICGLIEAHNQFKATLGEADTEYKNIIRLVENAQQTCQDNNLDLPPNPYTNIQPEEITTKWNEVQALVPQRDQDLQAEYAKQQQNERFRIQFAQKANIVGPWIERQHEQLQQLTFQVVGTLEQHQKKLETMETNVAQYRPHIDELEKYNQQIQECMIFENRHTPYTMEVIRVAWEQLHTQLTRQIAEIKNQIYTLEKKGISEEQMNEFRAAFAHFDKSRSRRLDPKEFRSCLIACGYNIREDRQGDADFQRIMANVDPTHTGFVTFESFLDFMTRECSEEDSVDQLTLAFKTLSADKPYITAEVLKRELPADQAEWCIQRMKPYSGADGVPGAYDYKTFSSALYGESDL
;
A
#
# COMPACT_ATOMS: atom_id res chain seq x y z
N MET A 1 24.05 72.26 7.87
CA MET A 1 24.55 73.48 7.18
C MET A 1 23.47 74.17 6.33
N PHE A 2 22.61 73.44 5.62
CA PHE A 2 21.59 74.03 4.73
C PHE A 2 20.56 74.93 5.45
N TYR A 3 19.90 74.43 6.50
CA TYR A 3 18.97 75.23 7.33
C TYR A 3 19.61 76.46 7.98
N SER A 4 20.89 76.36 8.36
CA SER A 4 21.65 77.50 8.88
C SER A 4 21.87 78.56 7.81
N ASN A 5 22.09 78.18 6.56
CA ASN A 5 22.24 79.12 5.44
C ASN A 5 20.90 79.77 5.04
N MET A 6 19.78 79.05 5.16
CA MET A 6 18.44 79.61 4.94
C MET A 6 18.04 80.61 6.03
N TYR A 7 18.28 80.29 7.30
CA TYR A 7 17.99 81.20 8.40
C TYR A 7 18.86 82.47 8.32
N MET A 8 20.14 82.30 7.98
CA MET A 8 21.05 83.43 7.73
C MET A 8 20.62 84.27 6.51
N ARG A 9 20.00 83.66 5.49
CA ARG A 9 19.41 84.37 4.34
C ARG A 9 18.26 85.28 4.80
N GLU A 10 17.28 84.72 5.50
CA GLU A 10 16.11 85.47 5.97
C GLU A 10 16.50 86.63 6.91
N SER A 11 17.47 86.39 7.79
CA SER A 11 18.04 87.45 8.64
C SER A 11 18.71 88.55 7.82
N SER A 12 19.54 88.18 6.83
CA SER A 12 20.26 89.16 6.00
C SER A 12 19.33 89.98 5.11
N GLU A 13 18.26 89.38 4.57
CA GLU A 13 17.26 90.06 3.75
C GLU A 13 16.39 91.01 4.60
N SER A 14 16.04 90.60 5.81
CA SER A 14 15.33 91.46 6.77
C SER A 14 16.18 92.69 7.16
N ASP A 15 17.48 92.48 7.41
CA ASP A 15 18.41 93.56 7.73
C ASP A 15 18.63 94.51 6.54
N LEU A 16 18.69 93.98 5.31
CA LEU A 16 18.76 94.79 4.09
C LEU A 16 17.50 95.66 3.96
N SER A 17 16.32 95.08 4.10
CA SER A 17 15.05 95.81 4.03
C SER A 17 14.92 96.88 5.11
N ALA A 18 15.40 96.62 6.33
CA ALA A 18 15.33 97.58 7.44
C ALA A 18 16.25 98.80 7.24
N ASN A 19 17.30 98.68 6.43
CA ASN A 19 18.24 99.76 6.15
C ASN A 19 17.91 100.56 4.87
N GLN A 20 16.90 100.14 4.08
CA GLN A 20 16.43 100.82 2.87
C GLN A 20 16.04 102.29 3.16
N ASP A 21 15.16 102.51 4.15
CA ASP A 21 14.71 103.84 4.55
C ASP A 21 15.87 104.77 4.93
N ARG A 22 16.96 104.22 5.50
CA ARG A 22 18.14 104.99 5.89
C ARG A 22 18.93 105.47 4.68
N VAL A 23 19.05 104.64 3.65
CA VAL A 23 19.73 105.01 2.40
C VAL A 23 18.90 106.06 1.65
N GLU A 24 17.58 105.92 1.62
CA GLU A 24 16.66 106.89 1.03
C GLU A 24 16.73 108.24 1.76
N GLN A 25 16.79 108.25 3.10
CA GLN A 25 16.98 109.46 3.89
C GLN A 25 18.33 110.14 3.61
N ILE A 26 19.42 109.38 3.51
CA ILE A 26 20.75 109.92 3.18
C ILE A 26 20.72 110.59 1.80
N ALA A 27 20.09 109.96 0.82
CA ALA A 27 19.93 110.52 -0.53
C ALA A 27 19.06 111.79 -0.55
N ALA A 28 17.95 111.79 0.20
CA ALA A 28 17.07 112.96 0.32
C ALA A 28 17.78 114.15 0.98
N ILE A 29 18.51 113.93 2.07
CA ILE A 29 19.29 114.96 2.76
C ILE A 29 20.41 115.48 1.86
N ALA A 30 21.11 114.61 1.12
CA ALA A 30 22.12 115.04 0.15
C ALA A 30 21.52 115.94 -0.95
N GLN A 31 20.30 115.63 -1.41
CA GLN A 31 19.58 116.44 -2.38
C GLN A 31 19.17 117.81 -1.82
N GLU A 32 18.70 117.88 -0.56
CA GLU A 32 18.40 119.15 0.11
C GLU A 32 19.65 120.03 0.29
N LEU A 33 20.78 119.44 0.71
CA LEU A 33 22.06 120.13 0.82
C LEU A 33 22.55 120.68 -0.53
N ASN A 34 22.21 120.01 -1.63
CA ASN A 34 22.51 120.47 -2.99
C ASN A 34 21.68 121.70 -3.37
N VAL A 35 20.39 121.74 -3.00
CA VAL A 35 19.51 122.89 -3.24
C VAL A 35 19.94 124.11 -2.42
N LEU A 36 20.45 123.90 -1.20
CA LEU A 36 20.90 124.97 -0.30
C LEU A 36 22.29 125.54 -0.62
N GLY A 37 23.00 124.98 -1.61
CA GLY A 37 24.31 125.48 -2.05
C GLY A 37 25.45 125.25 -1.06
N TYR A 38 25.47 124.10 -0.37
CA TYR A 38 26.51 123.75 0.60
C TYR A 38 27.93 123.72 -0.02
N GLU A 39 28.92 124.27 0.68
CA GLU A 39 30.28 124.50 0.15
C GLU A 39 31.02 123.24 -0.33
N GLN A 40 30.76 122.06 0.28
CA GLN A 40 31.42 120.79 -0.07
C GLN A 40 30.48 119.79 -0.78
N ILE A 41 29.44 120.27 -1.44
CA ILE A 41 28.39 119.42 -2.01
C ILE A 41 28.90 118.37 -3.02
N THR A 42 29.96 118.67 -3.78
CA THR A 42 30.55 117.73 -4.74
C THR A 42 31.03 116.44 -4.06
N SER A 43 31.70 116.55 -2.91
CA SER A 43 32.19 115.39 -2.16
C SER A 43 31.05 114.59 -1.51
N VAL A 44 30.02 115.27 -1.02
CA VAL A 44 28.82 114.63 -0.44
C VAL A 44 28.05 113.86 -1.51
N ASN A 45 27.85 114.46 -2.70
CA ASN A 45 27.17 113.81 -3.82
C ASN A 45 27.97 112.61 -4.35
N GLU A 46 29.30 112.71 -4.48
CA GLU A 46 30.14 111.58 -4.87
C GLU A 46 30.04 110.41 -3.88
N ARG A 47 30.04 110.70 -2.57
CA ARG A 47 29.91 109.68 -1.52
C ARG A 47 28.50 109.08 -1.47
N CYS A 48 27.46 109.90 -1.64
CA CYS A 48 26.08 109.43 -1.72
C CYS A 48 25.87 108.55 -2.95
N GLN A 49 26.41 108.95 -4.11
CA GLN A 49 26.32 108.16 -5.34
C GLN A 49 27.04 106.80 -5.19
N LYS A 50 28.23 106.78 -4.58
CA LYS A 50 28.92 105.52 -4.26
C LYS A 50 28.09 104.63 -3.34
N LEU A 51 27.51 105.19 -2.29
CA LEU A 51 26.64 104.47 -1.36
C LEU A 51 25.41 103.88 -2.08
N CYS A 52 24.73 104.65 -2.92
CA CYS A 52 23.58 104.15 -3.69
C CYS A 52 24.00 103.06 -4.67
N ASN A 53 25.11 103.23 -5.40
CA ASN A 53 25.61 102.21 -6.32
C ASN A 53 25.97 100.89 -5.60
N GLU A 54 26.66 100.98 -4.46
CA GLU A 54 27.01 99.81 -3.63
C GLU A 54 25.74 99.15 -3.05
N TRP A 55 24.74 99.95 -2.69
CA TRP A 55 23.45 99.46 -2.19
C TRP A 55 22.64 98.73 -3.27
N ASP A 56 22.59 99.29 -4.48
CA ASP A 56 21.95 98.67 -5.64
C ASP A 56 22.65 97.34 -6.01
N GLU A 57 23.99 97.34 -6.07
CA GLU A 57 24.79 96.12 -6.33
C GLU A 57 24.56 95.06 -5.24
N LEU A 58 24.52 95.46 -3.97
CA LEU A 58 24.23 94.56 -2.85
C LEU A 58 22.82 93.96 -2.97
N GLY A 59 21.83 94.75 -3.39
CA GLY A 59 20.47 94.29 -3.68
C GLY A 59 20.44 93.23 -4.78
N GLU A 60 21.09 93.50 -5.92
CA GLU A 60 21.18 92.56 -7.03
C GLU A 60 21.88 91.25 -6.65
N LEU A 61 23.01 91.33 -5.93
CA LEU A 61 23.75 90.16 -5.45
C LEU A 61 22.92 89.33 -4.46
N THR A 62 22.16 89.98 -3.57
CA THR A 62 21.28 89.32 -2.61
C THR A 62 20.14 88.59 -3.32
N GLN A 63 19.51 89.24 -4.32
CA GLN A 63 18.48 88.60 -5.13
C GLN A 63 19.02 87.41 -5.93
N LYS A 64 20.20 87.55 -6.55
CA LYS A 64 20.87 86.46 -7.27
C LYS A 64 21.19 85.29 -6.34
N ARG A 65 21.71 85.57 -5.14
CA ARG A 65 21.98 84.55 -4.11
C ARG A 65 20.69 83.84 -3.67
N ARG A 66 19.60 84.57 -3.48
CA ARG A 66 18.29 84.01 -3.13
C ARG A 66 17.81 83.03 -4.20
N LEU A 67 17.89 83.39 -5.48
CA LEU A 67 17.48 82.53 -6.58
C LEU A 67 18.29 81.22 -6.62
N VAL A 68 19.62 81.31 -6.50
CA VAL A 68 20.50 80.14 -6.47
C VAL A 68 20.21 79.23 -5.28
N LEU A 69 20.04 79.80 -4.08
CA LEU A 69 19.74 79.02 -2.88
C LEU A 69 18.36 78.34 -2.97
N THR A 70 17.36 79.03 -3.51
CA THR A 70 16.00 78.47 -3.67
C THR A 70 16.00 77.33 -4.69
N GLU A 71 16.79 77.43 -5.77
CA GLU A 71 16.89 76.35 -6.74
C GLU A 71 17.64 75.14 -6.16
N ALA A 72 18.75 75.38 -5.45
CA ALA A 72 19.49 74.33 -4.75
C ALA A 72 18.63 73.63 -3.68
N GLU A 73 17.78 74.37 -2.97
CA GLU A 73 16.83 73.83 -1.99
C GLU A 73 15.87 72.83 -2.65
N LYS A 74 15.23 73.20 -3.76
CA LYS A 74 14.32 72.31 -4.50
C LYS A 74 15.00 71.02 -4.97
N ILE A 75 16.25 71.12 -5.43
CA ILE A 75 17.02 69.95 -5.87
C ILE A 75 17.27 69.00 -4.70
N VAL A 76 17.69 69.52 -3.54
CA VAL A 76 17.92 68.72 -2.34
C VAL A 76 16.61 68.12 -1.81
N GLU A 77 15.51 68.87 -1.81
CA GLU A 77 14.18 68.36 -1.44
C GLU A 77 13.73 67.22 -2.36
N LEU A 78 13.98 67.35 -3.67
CA LEU A 78 13.68 66.29 -4.64
C LEU A 78 14.50 65.03 -4.35
N ILE A 79 15.82 65.15 -4.17
CA ILE A 79 16.69 64.01 -3.84
C ILE A 79 16.27 63.35 -2.52
N ASP A 80 15.97 64.15 -1.49
CA ASP A 80 15.50 63.66 -0.20
C ASP A 80 14.19 62.88 -0.31
N SER A 81 13.24 63.38 -1.12
CA SER A 81 11.98 62.70 -1.39
C SER A 81 12.17 61.36 -2.09
N LEU A 82 13.09 61.28 -3.07
CA LEU A 82 13.43 60.04 -3.78
C LEU A 82 14.11 59.04 -2.84
N PHE A 83 15.00 59.49 -1.97
CA PHE A 83 15.65 58.66 -0.96
C PHE A 83 14.68 58.09 0.07
N LEU A 84 13.73 58.90 0.52
CA LEU A 84 12.69 58.46 1.43
C LEU A 84 11.75 57.43 0.77
N GLU A 85 11.37 57.65 -0.49
CA GLU A 85 10.54 56.70 -1.23
C GLU A 85 11.28 55.38 -1.47
N TYR A 86 12.56 55.44 -1.84
CA TYR A 86 13.40 54.25 -1.97
C TYR A 86 13.45 53.47 -0.65
N ALA A 87 13.75 54.12 0.47
CA ALA A 87 13.84 53.47 1.77
C ALA A 87 12.53 52.78 2.18
N LYS A 88 11.38 53.41 1.89
CA LYS A 88 10.05 52.85 2.17
C LYS A 88 9.75 51.58 1.35
N LYS A 89 10.22 51.51 0.11
CA LYS A 89 9.95 50.38 -0.80
C LYS A 89 10.99 49.27 -0.72
N ALA A 90 12.26 49.64 -0.54
CA ALA A 90 13.39 48.71 -0.50
C ALA A 90 13.26 47.68 0.63
N ALA A 91 12.91 48.12 1.85
CA ALA A 91 12.81 47.23 3.01
C ALA A 91 11.76 46.10 2.87
N PRO A 92 10.47 46.39 2.56
CA PRO A 92 9.48 45.33 2.38
C PRO A 92 9.78 44.46 1.16
N TYR A 93 10.33 45.04 0.08
CA TYR A 93 10.72 44.27 -1.11
C TYR A 93 11.86 43.29 -0.80
N LEU A 94 12.87 43.71 -0.03
CA LEU A 94 13.97 42.85 0.39
C LEU A 94 13.46 41.68 1.26
N ASN A 95 12.56 41.94 2.20
CA ASN A 95 11.94 40.89 3.02
C ASN A 95 11.15 39.88 2.15
N TRP A 96 10.46 40.37 1.12
CA TRP A 96 9.77 39.50 0.17
C TRP A 96 10.76 38.63 -0.62
N LEU A 97 11.89 39.18 -1.05
CA LEU A 97 12.96 38.40 -1.72
C LEU A 97 13.52 37.30 -0.82
N ASP A 98 13.75 37.60 0.46
CA ASP A 98 14.23 36.62 1.43
C ASP A 98 13.23 35.49 1.65
N GLY A 99 11.94 35.82 1.83
CA GLY A 99 10.89 34.82 1.95
C GLY A 99 10.74 33.97 0.68
N ALA A 100 10.75 34.60 -0.50
CA ALA A 100 10.69 33.89 -1.78
C ALA A 100 11.88 32.94 -1.96
N ARG A 101 13.09 33.36 -1.56
CA ARG A 101 14.28 32.51 -1.59
C ARG A 101 14.14 31.32 -0.66
N GLU A 102 13.66 31.52 0.57
CA GLU A 102 13.40 30.44 1.54
C GLU A 102 12.40 29.42 0.99
N ASP A 103 11.27 29.87 0.44
CA ASP A 103 10.25 29.00 -0.14
C ASP A 103 10.76 28.19 -1.36
N LEU A 104 11.61 28.80 -2.19
CA LEU A 104 12.15 28.15 -3.38
C LEU A 104 13.17 27.05 -3.05
N VAL A 105 13.92 27.20 -1.96
CA VAL A 105 14.91 26.20 -1.51
C VAL A 105 14.34 25.19 -0.50
N ASP A 106 13.09 25.36 -0.10
CA ASP A 106 12.46 24.50 0.91
C ASP A 106 12.38 23.04 0.47
N MET A 107 12.75 22.12 1.36
CA MET A 107 12.77 20.70 1.08
C MET A 107 11.38 20.09 1.31
N PHE A 108 10.85 19.37 0.32
CA PHE A 108 9.54 18.74 0.40
C PHE A 108 9.64 17.21 0.44
N PHE A 109 8.77 16.58 1.24
CA PHE A 109 8.58 15.13 1.31
C PHE A 109 7.16 14.80 0.91
N ILE A 110 6.99 14.10 -0.21
CA ILE A 110 5.69 13.80 -0.79
C ILE A 110 5.58 12.33 -1.14
N HIS A 111 4.37 11.80 -1.00
CA HIS A 111 4.08 10.36 -1.16
C HIS A 111 2.91 10.09 -2.12
N THR A 112 2.26 11.17 -2.59
CA THR A 112 1.10 11.09 -3.47
C THR A 112 1.18 12.07 -4.63
N LEU A 113 0.45 11.75 -5.70
CA LEU A 113 0.28 12.64 -6.86
C LEU A 113 -0.47 13.92 -6.52
N ASP A 114 -1.42 13.87 -5.58
CA ASP A 114 -2.24 15.03 -5.22
C ASP A 114 -1.40 16.10 -4.50
N GLU A 115 -0.49 15.67 -3.62
CA GLU A 115 0.45 16.57 -2.92
C GLU A 115 1.38 17.30 -3.89
N ILE A 116 2.00 16.58 -4.84
CA ILE A 116 2.90 17.22 -5.83
C ILE A 116 2.15 18.16 -6.77
N CYS A 117 0.94 17.79 -7.18
CA CYS A 117 0.09 18.68 -7.98
C CYS A 117 -0.22 19.97 -7.21
N GLY A 118 -0.52 19.88 -5.91
CA GLY A 118 -0.72 21.05 -5.06
C GLY A 118 0.53 21.94 -4.96
N LEU A 119 1.72 21.36 -4.81
CA LEU A 119 2.98 22.13 -4.78
C LEU A 119 3.28 22.81 -6.13
N ILE A 120 3.02 22.11 -7.25
CA ILE A 120 3.17 22.68 -8.59
C ILE A 120 2.19 23.85 -8.80
N GLU A 121 0.95 23.70 -8.35
CA GLU A 121 -0.06 24.75 -8.44
C GLU A 121 0.35 25.97 -7.61
N ALA A 122 0.78 25.77 -6.35
CA ALA A 122 1.29 26.84 -5.50
C ALA A 122 2.50 27.56 -6.14
N HIS A 123 3.44 26.81 -6.74
CA HIS A 123 4.58 27.39 -7.44
C HIS A 123 4.16 28.17 -8.69
N ASN A 124 3.16 27.71 -9.44
CA ASN A 124 2.61 28.45 -10.58
C ASN A 124 1.92 29.74 -10.15
N GLN A 125 1.19 29.73 -9.03
CA GLN A 125 0.62 30.94 -8.43
C GLN A 125 1.71 31.93 -8.01
N PHE A 126 2.79 31.45 -7.38
CA PHE A 126 3.96 32.28 -7.07
C PHE A 126 4.58 32.89 -8.35
N LYS A 127 4.79 32.09 -9.40
CA LYS A 127 5.33 32.58 -10.68
C LYS A 127 4.47 33.67 -11.32
N ALA A 128 3.14 33.62 -11.14
CA ALA A 128 2.24 34.66 -11.62
C ALA A 128 2.49 36.03 -10.95
N THR A 129 3.00 36.05 -9.71
CA THR A 129 3.36 37.30 -9.00
C THR A 129 4.68 37.92 -9.46
N LEU A 130 5.54 37.15 -10.16
CA LEU A 130 6.89 37.62 -10.54
C LEU A 130 6.85 38.82 -11.50
N GLY A 131 5.81 38.96 -12.33
CA GLY A 131 5.69 40.11 -13.23
C GLY A 131 5.43 41.43 -12.48
N GLU A 132 4.62 41.37 -11.42
CA GLU A 132 4.39 42.53 -10.53
C GLU A 132 5.65 42.81 -9.71
N ALA A 133 6.31 41.78 -9.19
CA ALA A 133 7.56 41.91 -8.45
C ALA A 133 8.72 42.50 -9.30
N ASP A 134 8.81 42.13 -10.58
CA ASP A 134 9.79 42.69 -11.54
C ASP A 134 9.51 44.18 -11.82
N THR A 135 8.23 44.54 -11.90
CA THR A 135 7.81 45.94 -12.06
C THR A 135 8.20 46.77 -10.84
N GLU A 136 7.97 46.24 -9.63
CA GLU A 136 8.36 46.92 -8.39
C GLU A 136 9.89 47.03 -8.25
N TYR A 137 10.63 45.97 -8.59
CA TYR A 137 12.09 46.01 -8.68
C TYR A 137 12.58 47.17 -9.56
N LYS A 138 12.08 47.26 -10.79
CA LYS A 138 12.44 48.33 -11.73
C LYS A 138 12.08 49.71 -11.19
N ASN A 139 10.94 49.86 -10.52
CA ASN A 139 10.55 51.12 -9.90
C ASN A 139 11.52 51.52 -8.77
N ILE A 140 11.90 50.57 -7.91
CA ILE A 140 12.84 50.81 -6.79
C ILE A 140 14.21 51.24 -7.31
N ILE A 141 14.76 50.54 -8.30
CA ILE A 141 16.06 50.89 -8.89
C ILE A 141 16.00 52.25 -9.58
N ARG A 142 14.91 52.54 -10.30
CA ARG A 142 14.72 53.82 -10.98
C ARG A 142 14.69 55.02 -10.03
N LEU A 143 14.25 54.86 -8.78
CA LEU A 143 14.31 55.96 -7.80
C LEU A 143 15.76 56.40 -7.51
N VAL A 144 16.68 55.43 -7.45
CA VAL A 144 18.10 55.69 -7.23
C VAL A 144 18.76 56.24 -8.49
N GLU A 145 18.42 55.72 -9.66
CA GLU A 145 18.88 56.25 -10.95
C GLU A 145 18.42 57.70 -11.14
N ASN A 146 17.17 58.03 -10.79
CA ASN A 146 16.66 59.40 -10.87
C ASN A 146 17.39 60.34 -9.89
N ALA A 147 17.70 59.87 -8.68
CA ALA A 147 18.49 60.64 -7.71
C ALA A 147 19.92 60.87 -8.21
N GLN A 148 20.55 59.85 -8.79
CA GLN A 148 21.87 59.94 -9.43
C GLN A 148 21.86 60.93 -10.60
N GLN A 149 20.87 60.84 -11.49
CA GLN A 149 20.73 61.73 -12.63
C GLN A 149 20.53 63.18 -12.16
N THR A 150 19.67 63.40 -11.16
CA THR A 150 19.44 64.74 -10.58
C THR A 150 20.72 65.32 -9.99
N CYS A 151 21.57 64.50 -9.34
CA CYS A 151 22.87 64.93 -8.85
C CYS A 151 23.83 65.28 -10.01
N GLN A 152 23.91 64.44 -11.04
CA GLN A 152 24.75 64.65 -12.21
C GLN A 152 24.38 65.93 -12.98
N ASP A 153 23.08 66.14 -13.23
CA ASP A 153 22.56 67.31 -13.94
C ASP A 153 22.91 68.64 -13.20
N ASN A 154 23.10 68.57 -11.88
CA ASN A 154 23.41 69.71 -11.03
C ASN A 154 24.88 69.75 -10.56
N ASN A 155 25.76 68.88 -11.09
CA ASN A 155 27.16 68.75 -10.70
C ASN A 155 27.37 68.52 -9.19
N LEU A 156 26.52 67.68 -8.59
CA LEU A 156 26.61 67.25 -7.20
C LEU A 156 27.04 65.79 -7.13
N ASP A 157 27.78 65.43 -6.08
CA ASP A 157 28.03 64.03 -5.73
C ASP A 157 26.81 63.46 -5.01
N LEU A 158 26.43 62.21 -5.32
CA LEU A 158 25.33 61.54 -4.64
C LEU A 158 25.73 61.23 -3.18
N PRO A 159 25.03 61.80 -2.17
CA PRO A 159 25.28 61.44 -0.79
C PRO A 159 24.68 60.07 -0.45
N PRO A 160 25.17 59.38 0.60
CA PRO A 160 24.54 58.16 1.08
C PRO A 160 23.11 58.43 1.55
N ASN A 161 22.21 57.47 1.32
CA ASN A 161 20.82 57.60 1.75
C ASN A 161 20.73 57.63 3.29
N PRO A 162 20.14 58.68 3.91
CA PRO A 162 20.07 58.80 5.36
C PRO A 162 18.98 57.92 6.00
N TYR A 163 18.03 57.40 5.21
CA TYR A 163 16.85 56.68 5.69
C TYR A 163 17.01 55.15 5.68
N THR A 164 18.01 54.63 4.98
CA THR A 164 18.27 53.19 4.90
C THR A 164 19.73 52.90 4.56
N ASN A 165 20.22 51.76 5.04
CA ASN A 165 21.54 51.23 4.68
C ASN A 165 21.48 50.23 3.51
N ILE A 166 20.28 49.86 3.05
CA ILE A 166 20.08 48.91 1.96
C ILE A 166 20.65 49.51 0.67
N GLN A 167 21.55 48.77 0.04
CA GLN A 167 22.17 49.19 -1.22
C GLN A 167 21.37 48.65 -2.42
N PRO A 168 21.31 49.39 -3.54
CA PRO A 168 20.63 48.92 -4.76
C PRO A 168 21.21 47.60 -5.27
N GLU A 169 22.53 47.42 -5.17
CA GLU A 169 23.23 46.22 -5.63
C GLU A 169 22.82 44.97 -4.83
N GLU A 170 22.48 45.12 -3.55
CA GLU A 170 21.98 44.04 -2.71
C GLU A 170 20.62 43.55 -3.22
N ILE A 171 19.71 44.48 -3.53
CA ILE A 171 18.39 44.16 -4.09
C ILE A 171 18.54 43.48 -5.46
N THR A 172 19.38 44.00 -6.34
CA THR A 172 19.67 43.39 -7.64
C THR A 172 20.24 41.98 -7.50
N THR A 173 21.16 41.77 -6.56
CA THR A 173 21.76 40.45 -6.31
C THR A 173 20.70 39.44 -5.88
N LYS A 174 19.89 39.78 -4.86
CA LYS A 174 18.82 38.89 -4.37
C LYS A 174 17.72 38.64 -5.39
N TRP A 175 17.36 39.65 -6.20
CA TRP A 175 16.41 39.48 -7.30
C TRP A 175 16.93 38.48 -8.34
N ASN A 176 18.20 38.61 -8.75
CA ASN A 176 18.82 37.66 -9.68
C ASN A 176 18.88 36.24 -9.10
N GLU A 177 19.14 36.09 -7.79
CA GLU A 177 19.10 34.79 -7.11
C GLU A 177 17.70 34.16 -7.18
N VAL A 178 16.65 34.91 -6.84
CA VAL A 178 15.25 34.43 -6.95
C VAL A 178 14.93 34.03 -8.38
N GLN A 179 15.30 34.84 -9.37
CA GLN A 179 15.08 34.53 -10.79
C GLN A 179 15.80 33.25 -11.24
N ALA A 180 17.00 32.98 -10.70
CA ALA A 180 17.74 31.75 -11.00
C ALA A 180 17.15 30.52 -10.30
N LEU A 181 16.55 30.68 -9.11
CA LEU A 181 15.97 29.58 -8.33
C LEU A 181 14.61 29.13 -8.87
N VAL A 182 13.82 30.02 -9.49
CA VAL A 182 12.52 29.67 -10.09
C VAL A 182 12.61 28.49 -11.07
N PRO A 183 13.47 28.52 -12.13
CA PRO A 183 13.57 27.39 -13.05
C PRO A 183 14.18 26.14 -12.41
N GLN A 184 15.02 26.28 -11.39
CA GLN A 184 15.54 25.13 -10.63
C GLN A 184 14.40 24.44 -9.88
N ARG A 185 13.55 25.22 -9.20
CA ARG A 185 12.38 24.72 -8.49
C ARG A 185 11.39 24.03 -9.43
N ASP A 186 11.17 24.59 -10.62
CA ASP A 186 10.36 23.96 -11.67
C ASP A 186 10.91 22.57 -12.06
N GLN A 187 12.23 22.45 -12.22
CA GLN A 187 12.86 21.16 -12.54
C GLN A 187 12.72 20.14 -11.41
N ASP A 188 12.93 20.57 -10.17
CA ASP A 188 12.85 19.70 -9.00
C ASP A 188 11.40 19.18 -8.79
N LEU A 189 10.41 20.07 -8.91
CA LEU A 189 8.99 19.70 -8.85
C LEU A 189 8.59 18.75 -9.98
N GLN A 190 9.07 19.01 -11.21
CA GLN A 190 8.75 18.15 -12.35
C GLN A 190 9.41 16.77 -12.25
N ALA A 191 10.63 16.69 -11.73
CA ALA A 191 11.33 15.44 -11.49
C ALA A 191 10.59 14.58 -10.45
N GLU A 192 10.16 15.19 -9.35
CA GLU A 192 9.40 14.48 -8.33
C GLU A 192 7.99 14.12 -8.84
N TYR A 193 7.33 14.96 -9.64
CA TYR A 193 6.07 14.60 -10.30
C TYR A 193 6.22 13.36 -11.19
N ALA A 194 7.26 13.29 -12.01
CA ALA A 194 7.53 12.14 -12.86
C ALA A 194 7.74 10.86 -12.04
N LYS A 195 8.49 10.97 -10.92
CA LYS A 195 8.70 9.86 -9.98
C LYS A 195 7.40 9.41 -9.33
N GLN A 196 6.57 10.33 -8.83
CA GLN A 196 5.28 9.98 -8.23
C GLN A 196 4.29 9.39 -9.26
N GLN A 197 4.34 9.86 -10.51
CA GLN A 197 3.54 9.29 -11.60
C GLN A 197 3.98 7.85 -11.91
N GLN A 198 5.29 7.58 -11.91
CA GLN A 198 5.83 6.24 -12.08
C GLN A 198 5.43 5.33 -10.90
N ASN A 199 5.55 5.82 -9.67
CA ASN A 199 5.14 5.10 -8.46
C ASN A 199 3.65 4.71 -8.52
N GLU A 200 2.78 5.63 -8.92
CA GLU A 200 1.35 5.34 -9.08
C GLU A 200 1.08 4.30 -10.16
N ARG A 201 1.83 4.33 -11.28
CA ARG A 201 1.74 3.29 -12.31
C ARG A 201 2.09 1.92 -11.76
N PHE A 202 3.15 1.80 -10.97
CA PHE A 202 3.52 0.53 -10.34
C PHE A 202 2.46 0.04 -9.36
N ARG A 203 1.91 0.93 -8.52
CA ARG A 203 0.78 0.61 -7.63
C ARG A 203 -0.40 0.03 -8.40
N ILE A 204 -0.80 0.68 -9.49
CA ILE A 204 -1.93 0.23 -10.33
C ILE A 204 -1.63 -1.11 -11.00
N GLN A 205 -0.44 -1.29 -11.58
CA GLN A 205 -0.06 -2.54 -12.26
C GLN A 205 -0.08 -3.74 -11.31
N PHE A 206 0.50 -3.60 -10.12
CA PHE A 206 0.43 -4.63 -9.10
C PHE A 206 -1.01 -4.90 -8.68
N ALA A 207 -1.78 -3.85 -8.39
CA ALA A 207 -3.17 -3.98 -7.94
C ALA A 207 -4.07 -4.69 -8.96
N GLN A 208 -3.94 -4.35 -10.25
CA GLN A 208 -4.69 -4.99 -11.33
C GLN A 208 -4.47 -6.50 -11.36
N LYS A 209 -3.23 -6.94 -11.16
CA LYS A 209 -2.87 -8.37 -11.13
C LYS A 209 -3.30 -9.02 -9.82
N ALA A 210 -3.02 -8.39 -8.68
CA ALA A 210 -3.38 -8.88 -7.35
C ALA A 210 -4.91 -9.08 -7.21
N ASN A 211 -5.71 -8.14 -7.71
CA ASN A 211 -7.17 -8.21 -7.68
C ASN A 211 -7.77 -9.32 -8.55
N ILE A 212 -6.98 -9.93 -9.45
CA ILE A 212 -7.37 -11.12 -10.22
C ILE A 212 -6.89 -12.38 -9.49
N VAL A 213 -5.63 -12.38 -9.06
CA VAL A 213 -4.96 -13.52 -8.42
C VAL A 213 -5.60 -13.85 -7.06
N GLY A 214 -5.80 -12.86 -6.19
CA GLY A 214 -6.35 -13.06 -4.84
C GLY A 214 -7.68 -13.82 -4.85
N PRO A 215 -8.72 -13.30 -5.52
CA PRO A 215 -10.01 -13.99 -5.64
C PRO A 215 -9.95 -15.33 -6.39
N TRP A 216 -8.95 -15.54 -7.25
CA TRP A 216 -8.74 -16.83 -7.89
C TRP A 216 -8.24 -17.87 -6.86
N ILE A 217 -7.28 -17.49 -6.00
CA ILE A 217 -6.76 -18.36 -4.93
C ILE A 217 -7.87 -18.71 -3.93
N GLU A 218 -8.68 -17.73 -3.53
CA GLU A 218 -9.82 -17.94 -2.62
C GLU A 218 -10.81 -18.95 -3.19
N ARG A 219 -11.19 -18.81 -4.47
CA ARG A 219 -12.07 -19.79 -5.15
C ARG A 219 -11.47 -21.18 -5.22
N GLN A 220 -10.15 -21.30 -5.43
CA GLN A 220 -9.49 -22.61 -5.40
C GLN A 220 -9.50 -23.22 -4.00
N HIS A 221 -9.26 -22.43 -2.95
CA HIS A 221 -9.41 -22.88 -1.56
C HIS A 221 -10.82 -23.38 -1.26
N GLU A 222 -11.86 -22.63 -1.67
CA GLU A 222 -13.26 -23.04 -1.50
C GLU A 222 -13.56 -24.36 -2.24
N GLN A 223 -13.08 -24.52 -3.48
CA GLN A 223 -13.26 -25.76 -4.23
C GLN A 223 -12.58 -26.95 -3.54
N LEU A 224 -11.35 -26.77 -3.02
CA LEU A 224 -10.65 -27.81 -2.27
C LEU A 224 -11.41 -28.19 -0.99
N GLN A 225 -11.94 -27.20 -0.27
CA GLN A 225 -12.76 -27.44 0.92
C GLN A 225 -14.04 -28.21 0.57
N GLN A 226 -14.75 -27.82 -0.48
CA GLN A 226 -15.95 -28.51 -0.95
C GLN A 226 -15.66 -29.97 -1.32
N LEU A 227 -14.58 -30.22 -2.05
CA LEU A 227 -14.13 -31.59 -2.35
C LEU A 227 -13.79 -32.36 -1.08
N THR A 228 -13.21 -31.72 -0.07
CA THR A 228 -12.87 -32.39 1.19
C THR A 228 -14.12 -32.79 1.99
N PHE A 229 -15.17 -31.96 2.01
CA PHE A 229 -16.39 -32.21 2.80
C PHE A 229 -17.44 -33.06 2.08
N GLN A 230 -17.54 -32.96 0.75
CA GLN A 230 -18.52 -33.68 -0.06
C GLN A 230 -17.82 -34.76 -0.89
N VAL A 231 -17.52 -35.89 -0.25
CA VAL A 231 -17.04 -37.09 -0.95
C VAL A 231 -18.22 -37.70 -1.71
N VAL A 232 -18.38 -37.28 -2.97
CA VAL A 232 -19.41 -37.79 -3.88
C VAL A 232 -18.72 -38.42 -5.08
N GLY A 233 -18.91 -39.73 -5.24
CA GLY A 233 -18.25 -40.56 -6.25
C GLY A 233 -17.19 -41.48 -5.64
N THR A 234 -16.48 -42.20 -6.51
CA THR A 234 -15.41 -43.12 -6.11
C THR A 234 -14.16 -42.33 -5.69
N LEU A 235 -13.29 -42.94 -4.88
CA LEU A 235 -12.03 -42.34 -4.46
C LEU A 235 -11.11 -42.05 -5.65
N GLU A 236 -11.16 -42.86 -6.72
CA GLU A 236 -10.41 -42.60 -7.96
C GLU A 236 -10.95 -41.37 -8.69
N GLN A 237 -12.27 -41.18 -8.72
CA GLN A 237 -12.87 -39.96 -9.27
C GLN A 237 -12.45 -38.74 -8.47
N HIS A 238 -12.38 -38.87 -7.14
CA HIS A 238 -11.97 -37.80 -6.24
C HIS A 238 -10.49 -37.47 -6.40
N GLN A 239 -9.62 -38.48 -6.48
CA GLN A 239 -8.20 -38.33 -6.80
C GLN A 239 -8.02 -37.59 -8.12
N LYS A 240 -8.74 -38.00 -9.18
CA LYS A 240 -8.64 -37.38 -10.50
C LYS A 240 -9.06 -35.89 -10.47
N LYS A 241 -10.09 -35.54 -9.69
CA LYS A 241 -10.50 -34.14 -9.49
C LYS A 241 -9.39 -33.33 -8.81
N LEU A 242 -8.76 -33.87 -7.76
CA LEU A 242 -7.65 -33.19 -7.08
C LEU A 242 -6.40 -33.05 -7.95
N GLU A 243 -6.03 -34.08 -8.73
CA GLU A 243 -4.90 -34.03 -9.66
C GLU A 243 -5.14 -33.03 -10.82
N THR A 244 -6.40 -32.91 -11.27
CA THR A 244 -6.80 -31.88 -12.23
C THR A 244 -6.64 -30.48 -11.62
N MET A 245 -7.07 -30.31 -10.37
CA MET A 245 -6.90 -29.06 -9.65
C MET A 245 -5.41 -28.72 -9.43
N GLU A 246 -4.58 -29.71 -9.09
CA GLU A 246 -3.12 -29.54 -8.92
C GLU A 246 -2.47 -29.09 -10.23
N THR A 247 -2.88 -29.66 -11.35
CA THR A 247 -2.40 -29.24 -12.67
C THR A 247 -2.81 -27.79 -12.97
N ASN A 248 -4.05 -27.40 -12.66
CA ASN A 248 -4.52 -26.02 -12.84
C ASN A 248 -3.74 -25.03 -11.96
N VAL A 249 -3.48 -25.37 -10.70
CA VAL A 249 -2.67 -24.56 -9.78
C VAL A 249 -1.24 -24.44 -10.30
N ALA A 250 -0.62 -25.54 -10.74
CA ALA A 250 0.72 -25.50 -11.31
C ALA A 250 0.80 -24.61 -12.56
N GLN A 251 -0.21 -24.66 -13.44
CA GLN A 251 -0.29 -23.81 -14.64
C GLN A 251 -0.50 -22.33 -14.33
N TYR A 252 -1.07 -22.00 -13.18
CA TYR A 252 -1.32 -20.61 -12.78
C TYR A 252 -0.08 -19.92 -12.16
N ARG A 253 0.97 -20.68 -11.82
CA ARG A 253 2.22 -20.18 -11.22
C ARG A 253 2.86 -18.98 -11.94
N PRO A 254 2.90 -18.89 -13.28
CA PRO A 254 3.48 -17.73 -13.97
C PRO A 254 2.82 -16.40 -13.60
N HIS A 255 1.54 -16.39 -13.21
CA HIS A 255 0.86 -15.17 -12.75
C HIS A 255 1.33 -14.72 -11.36
N ILE A 256 1.69 -15.67 -10.49
CA ILE A 256 2.30 -15.37 -9.19
C ILE A 256 3.72 -14.83 -9.40
N ASP A 257 4.49 -15.46 -10.28
CA ASP A 257 5.84 -15.00 -10.61
C ASP A 257 5.83 -13.60 -11.26
N GLU A 258 4.83 -13.30 -12.09
CA GLU A 258 4.62 -11.95 -12.65
C GLU A 258 4.31 -10.93 -11.53
N LEU A 259 3.46 -11.30 -10.57
CA LEU A 259 3.11 -10.43 -9.46
C LEU A 259 4.31 -10.14 -8.53
N GLU A 260 5.16 -11.14 -8.30
CA GLU A 260 6.40 -11.00 -7.53
C GLU A 260 7.36 -9.99 -8.19
N LYS A 261 7.44 -9.97 -9.52
CA LYS A 261 8.23 -8.95 -10.26
C LYS A 261 7.68 -7.53 -10.03
N TYR A 262 6.37 -7.34 -10.08
CA TYR A 262 5.78 -6.03 -9.78
C TYR A 262 6.00 -5.63 -8.32
N ASN A 263 5.91 -6.58 -7.39
CA ASN A 263 6.20 -6.32 -5.97
C ASN A 263 7.66 -5.88 -5.77
N GLN A 264 8.61 -6.53 -6.45
CA GLN A 264 10.01 -6.14 -6.42
C GLN A 264 10.20 -4.70 -6.90
N GLN A 265 9.57 -4.31 -8.03
CA GLN A 265 9.63 -2.94 -8.54
C GLN A 265 9.07 -1.91 -7.55
N ILE A 266 7.97 -2.25 -6.87
CA ILE A 266 7.35 -1.43 -5.83
C ILE A 266 8.30 -1.23 -4.64
N GLN A 267 8.96 -2.31 -4.18
CA GLN A 267 9.92 -2.27 -3.07
C GLN A 267 11.19 -1.49 -3.42
N GLU A 268 11.72 -1.66 -4.64
CA GLU A 268 12.88 -0.89 -5.14
C GLU A 268 12.58 0.62 -5.21
N CYS A 269 11.33 1.00 -5.45
CA CYS A 269 10.86 2.38 -5.42
C CYS A 269 10.47 2.87 -4.00
N MET A 270 10.67 2.05 -2.96
CA MET A 270 10.30 2.34 -1.57
C MET A 270 8.81 2.70 -1.40
N ILE A 271 7.94 2.03 -2.16
CA ILE A 271 6.49 2.20 -2.06
C ILE A 271 5.94 1.13 -1.11
N PHE A 272 5.38 1.55 0.02
CA PHE A 272 4.88 0.60 1.04
C PHE A 272 3.36 0.49 1.08
N GLU A 273 2.66 1.41 0.43
CA GLU A 273 1.20 1.48 0.45
C GLU A 273 0.62 1.45 -0.96
N ASN A 274 -0.46 0.68 -1.10
CA ASN A 274 -1.21 0.57 -2.35
C ASN A 274 -2.72 0.65 -2.10
N ARG A 275 -3.28 1.85 -2.33
CA ARG A 275 -4.72 2.12 -2.18
C ARG A 275 -5.61 1.41 -3.21
N HIS A 276 -5.04 0.82 -4.26
CA HIS A 276 -5.78 0.20 -5.36
C HIS A 276 -6.11 -1.27 -5.15
N THR A 277 -5.60 -1.88 -4.07
CA THR A 277 -5.86 -3.29 -3.76
C THR A 277 -5.80 -3.54 -2.25
N PRO A 278 -6.68 -4.39 -1.70
CA PRO A 278 -6.56 -4.86 -0.33
C PRO A 278 -5.51 -5.99 -0.19
N TYR A 279 -5.00 -6.53 -1.29
CA TYR A 279 -4.06 -7.65 -1.26
C TYR A 279 -2.62 -7.16 -1.24
N THR A 280 -1.85 -7.58 -0.24
CA THR A 280 -0.38 -7.46 -0.24
C THR A 280 0.26 -8.71 -0.82
N MET A 281 1.51 -8.59 -1.28
CA MET A 281 2.23 -9.74 -1.81
C MET A 281 2.42 -10.83 -0.75
N GLU A 282 2.62 -10.45 0.52
CA GLU A 282 2.74 -11.37 1.65
C GLU A 282 1.45 -12.19 1.84
N VAL A 283 0.28 -11.55 1.78
CA VAL A 283 -1.01 -12.24 1.90
C VAL A 283 -1.20 -13.23 0.75
N ILE A 284 -0.87 -12.84 -0.48
CA ILE A 284 -0.98 -13.70 -1.66
C ILE A 284 -0.01 -14.88 -1.56
N ARG A 285 1.24 -14.65 -1.13
CA ARG A 285 2.26 -15.70 -1.00
C ARG A 285 1.83 -16.75 0.02
N VAL A 286 1.37 -16.33 1.19
CA VAL A 286 0.87 -17.23 2.23
C VAL A 286 -0.35 -18.01 1.74
N ALA A 287 -1.33 -17.35 1.12
CA ALA A 287 -2.53 -18.02 0.61
C ALA A 287 -2.21 -19.06 -0.47
N TRP A 288 -1.26 -18.73 -1.36
CA TRP A 288 -0.78 -19.62 -2.42
C TRP A 288 -0.04 -20.86 -1.87
N GLU A 289 0.91 -20.65 -0.95
CA GLU A 289 1.66 -21.74 -0.31
C GLU A 289 0.73 -22.65 0.52
N GLN A 290 -0.24 -22.07 1.21
CA GLN A 290 -1.28 -22.82 1.92
C GLN A 290 -2.12 -23.66 0.97
N LEU A 291 -2.54 -23.11 -0.18
CA LEU A 291 -3.31 -23.85 -1.18
C LEU A 291 -2.52 -25.04 -1.69
N HIS A 292 -1.25 -24.82 -2.07
CA HIS A 292 -0.38 -25.89 -2.57
C HIS A 292 -0.18 -26.99 -1.51
N THR A 293 0.13 -26.60 -0.28
CA THR A 293 0.37 -27.54 0.82
C THR A 293 -0.88 -28.36 1.14
N GLN A 294 -2.04 -27.72 1.21
CA GLN A 294 -3.31 -28.40 1.48
C GLN A 294 -3.67 -29.36 0.35
N LEU A 295 -3.48 -28.96 -0.91
CA LEU A 295 -3.77 -29.80 -2.06
C LEU A 295 -2.87 -31.03 -2.10
N THR A 296 -1.56 -30.87 -1.93
CA THR A 296 -0.62 -32.00 -1.85
C THR A 296 -0.97 -32.95 -0.71
N ARG A 297 -1.36 -32.43 0.46
CA ARG A 297 -1.79 -33.26 1.60
C ARG A 297 -3.06 -34.05 1.28
N GLN A 298 -4.08 -33.41 0.69
CA GLN A 298 -5.33 -34.08 0.34
C GLN A 298 -5.13 -35.17 -0.71
N ILE A 299 -4.28 -34.92 -1.72
CA ILE A 299 -3.93 -35.93 -2.73
C ILE A 299 -3.22 -37.13 -2.07
N ALA A 300 -2.25 -36.87 -1.19
CA ALA A 300 -1.56 -37.94 -0.47
C ALA A 300 -2.51 -38.75 0.44
N GLU A 301 -3.44 -38.08 1.12
CA GLU A 301 -4.45 -38.72 1.97
C GLU A 301 -5.35 -39.65 1.16
N ILE A 302 -5.85 -39.21 -0.01
CA ILE A 302 -6.67 -40.07 -0.88
C ILE A 302 -5.87 -41.22 -1.48
N LYS A 303 -4.63 -40.97 -1.92
CA LYS A 303 -3.75 -42.03 -2.44
C LYS A 303 -3.51 -43.13 -1.39
N ASN A 304 -3.29 -42.76 -0.13
CA ASN A 304 -3.14 -43.72 0.95
C ASN A 304 -4.45 -44.49 1.23
N GLN A 305 -5.61 -43.83 1.10
CA GLN A 305 -6.91 -44.49 1.25
C GLN A 305 -7.15 -45.55 0.15
N ILE A 306 -6.86 -45.21 -1.12
CA ILE A 306 -6.96 -46.14 -2.25
C ILE A 306 -6.00 -47.32 -2.06
N TYR A 307 -4.75 -47.05 -1.70
CA TYR A 307 -3.77 -48.12 -1.43
C TYR A 307 -4.24 -49.09 -0.33
N THR A 308 -4.89 -48.57 0.72
CA THR A 308 -5.40 -49.39 1.82
C THR A 308 -6.57 -50.27 1.37
N LEU A 309 -7.46 -49.74 0.51
CA LEU A 309 -8.54 -50.51 -0.12
C LEU A 309 -7.98 -51.66 -0.96
N GLU A 310 -7.08 -51.35 -1.89
CA GLU A 310 -6.48 -52.34 -2.78
C GLU A 310 -5.75 -53.44 -2.01
N LYS A 311 -4.99 -53.07 -0.97
CA LYS A 311 -4.24 -54.04 -0.16
C LYS A 311 -5.15 -54.97 0.66
N LYS A 312 -6.31 -54.47 1.10
CA LYS A 312 -7.25 -55.22 1.95
C LYS A 312 -8.31 -55.99 1.17
N GLY A 313 -8.37 -55.81 -0.16
CA GLY A 313 -9.31 -56.54 -1.03
C GLY A 313 -10.80 -56.23 -0.77
N ILE A 314 -11.09 -55.06 -0.20
CA ILE A 314 -12.45 -54.63 0.15
C ILE A 314 -13.02 -53.70 -0.92
N SER A 315 -14.33 -53.79 -1.18
CA SER A 315 -15.00 -52.90 -2.12
C SER A 315 -15.16 -51.49 -1.57
N GLU A 316 -15.32 -50.50 -2.44
CA GLU A 316 -15.59 -49.12 -2.02
C GLU A 316 -16.88 -48.98 -1.21
N GLU A 317 -17.92 -49.76 -1.56
CA GLU A 317 -19.19 -49.76 -0.82
C GLU A 317 -18.98 -50.28 0.61
N GLN A 318 -18.23 -51.37 0.78
CA GLN A 318 -17.89 -51.91 2.10
C GLN A 318 -17.06 -50.92 2.93
N MET A 319 -16.09 -50.25 2.32
CA MET A 319 -15.31 -49.22 3.01
C MET A 319 -16.16 -48.02 3.42
N ASN A 320 -17.08 -47.59 2.55
CA ASN A 320 -18.02 -46.51 2.88
C ASN A 320 -18.99 -46.94 4.00
N GLU A 321 -19.45 -48.19 4.02
CA GLU A 321 -20.23 -48.76 5.12
C GLU A 321 -19.43 -48.78 6.43
N PHE A 322 -18.19 -49.26 6.41
CA PHE A 322 -17.32 -49.24 7.58
C PHE A 322 -17.05 -47.82 8.09
N ARG A 323 -16.87 -46.84 7.18
CA ARG A 323 -16.73 -45.43 7.56
C ARG A 323 -18.02 -44.85 8.11
N ALA A 324 -19.15 -45.12 7.48
CA ALA A 324 -20.45 -44.65 7.93
C ALA A 324 -20.79 -45.22 9.31
N ALA A 325 -20.51 -46.50 9.54
CA ALA A 325 -20.65 -47.15 10.84
C ALA A 325 -19.70 -46.49 11.86
N PHE A 326 -18.40 -46.37 11.55
CA PHE A 326 -17.43 -45.76 12.45
C PHE A 326 -17.80 -44.31 12.80
N ALA A 327 -18.19 -43.50 11.83
CA ALA A 327 -18.59 -42.11 12.02
C ALA A 327 -19.93 -41.95 12.76
N HIS A 328 -20.85 -42.91 12.59
CA HIS A 328 -22.12 -42.93 13.33
C HIS A 328 -21.88 -43.17 14.83
N PHE A 329 -20.89 -43.99 15.18
CA PHE A 329 -20.55 -44.30 16.57
C PHE A 329 -19.53 -43.36 17.20
N ASP A 330 -18.71 -42.65 16.42
CA ASP A 330 -17.83 -41.56 16.88
C ASP A 330 -18.64 -40.29 17.17
N LYS A 331 -19.42 -40.32 18.26
CA LYS A 331 -20.30 -39.20 18.66
C LYS A 331 -19.50 -37.95 19.01
N SER A 332 -18.26 -38.14 19.46
CA SER A 332 -17.33 -37.07 19.81
C SER A 332 -16.62 -36.45 18.61
N ARG A 333 -16.74 -37.03 17.40
CA ARG A 333 -15.97 -36.67 16.19
C ARG A 333 -14.46 -36.62 16.47
N SER A 334 -14.00 -37.44 17.40
CA SER A 334 -12.59 -37.48 17.81
C SER A 334 -11.71 -38.22 16.80
N ARG A 335 -12.32 -38.78 15.74
CA ARG A 335 -11.73 -39.72 14.77
C ARG A 335 -11.20 -40.99 15.44
N ARG A 336 -11.73 -41.32 16.61
CA ARG A 336 -11.38 -42.46 17.46
C ARG A 336 -12.64 -42.93 18.17
N LEU A 337 -12.77 -44.24 18.38
CA LEU A 337 -13.85 -44.80 19.19
C LEU A 337 -13.32 -45.11 20.58
N ASP A 338 -14.02 -44.63 21.61
CA ASP A 338 -13.80 -45.12 22.96
C ASP A 338 -14.31 -46.58 23.10
N PRO A 339 -13.94 -47.32 24.16
CA PRO A 339 -14.33 -48.72 24.29
C PRO A 339 -15.85 -48.94 24.34
N LYS A 340 -16.63 -47.95 24.79
CA LYS A 340 -18.09 -48.05 24.82
C LYS A 340 -18.69 -47.80 23.44
N GLU A 341 -18.17 -46.81 22.72
CA GLU A 341 -18.54 -46.51 21.34
C GLU A 341 -18.18 -47.69 20.42
N PHE A 342 -16.98 -48.27 20.58
CA PHE A 342 -16.55 -49.44 19.84
C PHE A 342 -17.40 -50.68 20.11
N ARG A 343 -17.75 -50.95 21.39
CA ARG A 343 -18.67 -52.05 21.73
C ARG A 343 -20.04 -51.88 21.07
N SER A 344 -20.55 -50.65 21.04
CA SER A 344 -21.83 -50.32 20.41
C SER A 344 -21.77 -50.51 18.89
N CYS A 345 -20.64 -50.14 18.27
CA CYS A 345 -20.38 -50.35 16.85
C CYS A 345 -20.34 -51.84 16.49
N LEU A 346 -19.63 -52.67 17.26
CA LEU A 346 -19.57 -54.12 17.03
C LEU A 346 -20.95 -54.78 17.11
N ILE A 347 -21.76 -54.43 18.11
CA ILE A 347 -23.14 -54.95 18.24
C ILE A 347 -23.97 -54.56 17.02
N ALA A 348 -23.86 -53.31 16.55
CA ALA A 348 -24.58 -52.83 15.37
C ALA A 348 -24.09 -53.47 14.06
N CYS A 349 -22.82 -53.85 13.98
CA CYS A 349 -22.25 -54.63 12.90
C CYS A 349 -22.59 -56.13 12.98
N GLY A 350 -23.37 -56.58 13.98
CA GLY A 350 -23.86 -57.96 14.10
C GLY A 350 -23.07 -58.86 15.05
N TYR A 351 -22.05 -58.35 15.75
CA TYR A 351 -21.33 -59.15 16.75
C TYR A 351 -22.17 -59.35 18.01
N ASN A 352 -22.37 -60.62 18.38
CA ASN A 352 -23.13 -61.00 19.58
C ASN A 352 -22.29 -60.86 20.86
N ILE A 353 -22.11 -59.63 21.33
CA ILE A 353 -21.48 -59.34 22.62
C ILE A 353 -22.55 -59.37 23.72
N ARG A 354 -22.58 -60.43 24.53
CA ARG A 354 -23.54 -60.59 25.63
C ARG A 354 -23.31 -59.53 26.73
N GLU A 355 -24.36 -59.22 27.49
CA GLU A 355 -24.29 -58.31 28.66
C GLU A 355 -23.87 -59.02 29.96
N ASP A 356 -23.35 -60.25 29.87
CA ASP A 356 -22.87 -61.02 31.00
C ASP A 356 -21.33 -60.95 31.14
N ARG A 357 -20.80 -61.53 32.23
CA ARG A 357 -19.34 -61.62 32.45
C ARG A 357 -18.59 -62.28 31.30
N GLN A 358 -19.26 -63.10 30.50
CA GLN A 358 -18.66 -63.80 29.37
C GLN A 358 -18.52 -62.86 28.18
N GLY A 359 -19.56 -62.08 27.85
CA GLY A 359 -19.48 -61.06 26.81
C GLY A 359 -18.50 -59.93 27.12
N ASP A 360 -18.30 -59.60 28.40
CA ASP A 360 -17.22 -58.67 28.80
C ASP A 360 -15.83 -59.24 28.54
N ALA A 361 -15.61 -60.52 28.84
CA ALA A 361 -14.34 -61.19 28.55
C ALA A 361 -14.07 -61.31 27.03
N ASP A 362 -15.12 -61.59 26.25
CA ASP A 362 -15.03 -61.68 24.79
C ASP A 362 -14.74 -60.31 24.17
N PHE A 363 -15.43 -59.25 24.64
CA PHE A 363 -15.12 -57.88 24.21
C PHE A 363 -13.70 -57.46 24.58
N GLN A 364 -13.22 -57.83 25.77
CA GLN A 364 -11.87 -57.49 26.21
C GLN A 364 -10.79 -58.19 25.37
N ARG A 365 -11.06 -59.41 24.88
CA ARG A 365 -10.21 -60.11 23.90
C ARG A 365 -10.20 -59.41 22.55
N ILE A 366 -11.37 -59.02 22.05
CA ILE A 366 -11.47 -58.24 20.80
C ILE A 366 -10.71 -56.93 20.94
N MET A 367 -10.91 -56.21 22.05
CA MET A 367 -10.20 -54.96 22.34
C MET A 367 -8.68 -55.16 22.41
N ALA A 368 -8.18 -56.29 22.94
CA ALA A 368 -6.75 -56.58 22.96
C ALA A 368 -6.17 -56.86 21.56
N ASN A 369 -6.97 -57.39 20.63
CA ASN A 369 -6.57 -57.56 19.24
C ASN A 369 -6.55 -56.22 18.48
N VAL A 370 -7.51 -55.35 18.75
CA VAL A 370 -7.68 -54.07 18.05
C VAL A 370 -6.82 -52.94 18.64
N ASP A 371 -6.51 -53.00 19.93
CA ASP A 371 -5.59 -52.09 20.63
C ASP A 371 -4.52 -52.87 21.44
N PRO A 372 -3.54 -53.49 20.76
CA PRO A 372 -2.46 -54.22 21.42
C PRO A 372 -1.57 -53.32 22.28
N THR A 373 -1.58 -52.01 21.99
CA THR A 373 -0.81 -50.99 22.69
C THR A 373 -1.48 -50.46 23.96
N HIS A 374 -2.72 -50.89 24.24
CA HIS A 374 -3.51 -50.43 25.38
C HIS A 374 -3.62 -48.90 25.48
N THR A 375 -3.78 -48.24 24.33
CA THR A 375 -4.00 -46.80 24.23
C THR A 375 -5.38 -46.38 24.74
N GLY A 376 -6.32 -47.33 24.85
CA GLY A 376 -7.66 -47.12 25.38
C GLY A 376 -8.66 -46.58 24.35
N PHE A 377 -8.26 -46.46 23.08
CA PHE A 377 -9.10 -45.97 22.00
C PHE A 377 -8.82 -46.75 20.70
N VAL A 378 -9.86 -46.97 19.89
CA VAL A 378 -9.76 -47.65 18.60
C VAL A 378 -9.71 -46.65 17.48
N THR A 379 -8.66 -46.70 16.65
CA THR A 379 -8.57 -45.90 15.42
C THR A 379 -9.34 -46.58 14.29
N PHE A 380 -9.69 -45.81 13.25
CA PHE A 380 -10.36 -46.37 12.08
C PHE A 380 -9.51 -47.46 11.39
N GLU A 381 -8.18 -47.31 11.38
CA GLU A 381 -7.28 -48.31 10.79
C GLU A 381 -7.34 -49.65 11.54
N SER A 382 -7.28 -49.62 12.87
CA SER A 382 -7.39 -50.82 13.71
C SER A 382 -8.77 -51.46 13.62
N PHE A 383 -9.83 -50.65 13.60
CA PHE A 383 -11.19 -51.12 13.35
C PHE A 383 -11.31 -51.83 12.00
N LEU A 384 -10.77 -51.21 10.95
CA LEU A 384 -10.84 -51.76 9.61
C LEU A 384 -10.01 -53.04 9.49
N ASP A 385 -8.80 -53.10 10.06
CA ASP A 385 -7.99 -54.32 10.12
C ASP A 385 -8.76 -55.48 10.78
N PHE A 386 -9.46 -55.20 11.87
CA PHE A 386 -10.30 -56.18 12.55
C PHE A 386 -11.47 -56.65 11.69
N MET A 387 -12.29 -55.72 11.18
CA MET A 387 -13.47 -56.04 10.37
C MET A 387 -13.09 -56.81 9.09
N THR A 388 -12.00 -56.42 8.44
CA THR A 388 -11.53 -57.10 7.21
C THR A 388 -10.97 -58.49 7.48
N ARG A 389 -10.31 -58.70 8.62
CA ARG A 389 -9.81 -60.01 9.02
C ARG A 389 -10.96 -60.97 9.35
N GLU A 390 -11.92 -60.52 10.14
CA GLU A 390 -13.04 -61.38 10.55
C GLU A 390 -13.97 -61.71 9.37
N CYS A 391 -14.24 -60.77 8.47
CA CYS A 391 -14.97 -61.07 7.23
C CYS A 391 -14.22 -62.01 6.28
N SER A 392 -12.88 -62.09 6.38
CA SER A 392 -12.09 -63.01 5.55
C SER A 392 -12.01 -64.45 6.09
N GLU A 393 -12.29 -64.66 7.37
CA GLU A 393 -12.21 -65.99 8.00
C GLU A 393 -13.50 -66.82 7.84
N GLU A 394 -14.63 -66.22 7.45
CA GLU A 394 -15.94 -66.92 7.41
C GLU A 394 -16.27 -67.62 6.06
N ASP A 395 -15.61 -67.31 4.94
CA ASP A 395 -16.16 -67.64 3.61
C ASP A 395 -15.14 -68.22 2.60
N SER A 396 -14.46 -69.31 2.94
CA SER A 396 -13.64 -70.05 1.96
C SER A 396 -14.35 -71.30 1.43
N VAL A 397 -14.36 -71.46 0.10
CA VAL A 397 -14.81 -72.67 -0.62
C VAL A 397 -14.19 -73.93 -0.01
N ASP A 398 -12.92 -73.87 0.40
CA ASP A 398 -12.20 -75.02 0.97
C ASP A 398 -12.75 -75.42 2.34
N GLN A 399 -13.13 -74.46 3.19
CA GLN A 399 -13.73 -74.75 4.48
C GLN A 399 -15.14 -75.32 4.32
N LEU A 400 -15.98 -74.75 3.44
CA LEU A 400 -17.32 -75.28 3.17
C LEU A 400 -17.23 -76.70 2.57
N THR A 401 -16.30 -76.91 1.64
CA THR A 401 -16.04 -78.23 1.05
C THR A 401 -15.56 -79.24 2.10
N LEU A 402 -14.70 -78.82 3.03
CA LEU A 402 -14.21 -79.66 4.13
C LEU A 402 -15.33 -79.99 5.14
N ALA A 403 -16.24 -79.05 5.41
CA ALA A 403 -17.39 -79.27 6.26
C ALA A 403 -18.32 -80.34 5.65
N PHE A 404 -18.66 -80.22 4.36
CA PHE A 404 -19.45 -81.25 3.67
C PHE A 404 -18.72 -82.60 3.57
N LYS A 405 -17.40 -82.60 3.39
CA LYS A 405 -16.57 -83.82 3.42
C LYS A 405 -16.60 -84.51 4.79
N THR A 406 -16.63 -83.73 5.86
CA THR A 406 -16.74 -84.25 7.23
C THR A 406 -18.13 -84.87 7.43
N LEU A 407 -19.19 -84.20 6.98
CA LEU A 407 -20.57 -84.70 7.05
C LEU A 407 -20.76 -85.99 6.24
N SER A 408 -20.07 -86.13 5.11
CA SER A 408 -20.14 -87.31 4.25
C SER A 408 -19.26 -88.48 4.70
N ALA A 409 -18.57 -88.36 5.85
CA ALA A 409 -17.58 -89.31 6.33
C ALA A 409 -16.48 -89.58 5.29
N ASP A 410 -15.84 -88.51 4.82
CA ASP A 410 -14.75 -88.48 3.84
C ASP A 410 -15.09 -88.97 2.43
N LYS A 411 -16.38 -89.19 2.14
CA LYS A 411 -16.83 -89.56 0.80
C LYS A 411 -16.84 -88.34 -0.13
N PRO A 412 -16.54 -88.51 -1.43
CA PRO A 412 -16.57 -87.42 -2.41
C PRO A 412 -17.99 -86.97 -2.78
N TYR A 413 -19.02 -87.58 -2.20
CA TYR A 413 -20.44 -87.26 -2.40
C TYR A 413 -21.18 -87.24 -1.05
N ILE A 414 -22.36 -86.62 -1.01
CA ILE A 414 -23.26 -86.61 0.16
C ILE A 414 -24.66 -87.10 -0.25
N THR A 415 -25.39 -87.78 0.63
CA THR A 415 -26.76 -88.26 0.32
C THR A 415 -27.81 -87.40 0.99
N ALA A 416 -29.03 -87.38 0.43
CA ALA A 416 -30.17 -86.67 1.02
C ALA A 416 -30.44 -87.10 2.48
N GLU A 417 -30.20 -88.37 2.81
CA GLU A 417 -30.36 -88.89 4.17
C GLU A 417 -29.36 -88.27 5.15
N VAL A 418 -28.09 -88.09 4.73
CA VAL A 418 -27.07 -87.45 5.56
C VAL A 418 -27.39 -85.97 5.75
N LEU A 419 -27.76 -85.27 4.67
CA LEU A 419 -28.17 -83.86 4.75
C LEU A 419 -29.36 -83.67 5.71
N LYS A 420 -30.40 -84.52 5.60
CA LYS A 420 -31.59 -84.44 6.47
C LYS A 420 -31.34 -84.88 7.91
N ARG A 421 -30.29 -85.66 8.17
CA ARG A 421 -29.92 -86.10 9.52
C ARG A 421 -29.06 -85.07 10.25
N GLU A 422 -28.11 -84.47 9.55
CA GLU A 422 -27.10 -83.60 10.16
C GLU A 422 -27.45 -82.11 10.10
N LEU A 423 -28.29 -81.69 9.14
CA LEU A 423 -28.71 -80.30 8.97
C LEU A 423 -30.17 -80.08 9.38
N PRO A 424 -30.53 -78.86 9.82
CA PRO A 424 -31.93 -78.41 9.93
C PRO A 424 -32.73 -78.66 8.65
N ALA A 425 -34.03 -78.94 8.79
CA ALA A 425 -34.88 -79.40 7.68
C ALA A 425 -34.95 -78.44 6.50
N ASP A 426 -34.95 -77.13 6.76
CA ASP A 426 -34.91 -76.06 5.77
C ASP A 426 -33.57 -76.01 5.01
N GLN A 427 -32.45 -76.13 5.73
CA GLN A 427 -31.11 -76.15 5.13
C GLN A 427 -30.86 -77.43 4.31
N ALA A 428 -31.30 -78.57 4.82
CA ALA A 428 -31.19 -79.86 4.13
C ALA A 428 -31.97 -79.85 2.81
N GLU A 429 -33.21 -79.37 2.83
CA GLU A 429 -34.06 -79.30 1.63
C GLU A 429 -33.50 -78.28 0.61
N TRP A 430 -32.96 -77.16 1.08
CA TRP A 430 -32.29 -76.17 0.23
C TRP A 430 -31.04 -76.75 -0.45
N CYS A 431 -30.19 -77.50 0.28
CA CYS A 431 -29.04 -78.18 -0.30
C CYS A 431 -29.47 -79.21 -1.36
N ILE A 432 -30.49 -80.02 -1.07
CA ILE A 432 -31.01 -81.05 -1.98
C ILE A 432 -31.55 -80.45 -3.28
N GLN A 433 -32.21 -79.29 -3.21
CA GLN A 433 -32.74 -78.61 -4.40
C GLN A 433 -31.67 -77.99 -5.29
N ARG A 434 -30.53 -77.59 -4.72
CA ARG A 434 -29.48 -76.86 -5.46
C ARG A 434 -28.26 -77.68 -5.80
N MET A 435 -27.98 -78.76 -5.09
CA MET A 435 -26.87 -79.65 -5.40
C MET A 435 -27.19 -80.51 -6.64
N LYS A 436 -26.21 -80.64 -7.53
CA LYS A 436 -26.31 -81.54 -8.68
C LYS A 436 -26.10 -83.00 -8.23
N PRO A 437 -26.70 -83.99 -8.91
CA PRO A 437 -26.39 -85.40 -8.67
C PRO A 437 -24.91 -85.68 -8.92
N TYR A 438 -24.31 -86.52 -8.08
CA TYR A 438 -22.91 -86.91 -8.22
C TYR A 438 -22.72 -87.91 -9.38
N SER A 439 -21.76 -87.62 -10.26
CA SER A 439 -21.51 -88.35 -11.51
C SER A 439 -20.27 -89.25 -11.49
N GLY A 440 -19.60 -89.41 -10.35
CA GLY A 440 -18.43 -90.28 -10.19
C GLY A 440 -18.78 -91.77 -10.22
N ALA A 441 -17.82 -92.61 -10.63
CA ALA A 441 -17.97 -94.07 -10.74
C ALA A 441 -18.23 -94.77 -9.39
N ASP A 442 -17.98 -94.09 -8.28
CA ASP A 442 -18.17 -94.51 -6.89
C ASP A 442 -19.49 -93.99 -6.26
N GLY A 443 -20.33 -93.33 -7.05
CA GLY A 443 -21.60 -92.76 -6.62
C GLY A 443 -22.67 -93.83 -6.31
N VAL A 444 -23.45 -93.58 -5.26
CA VAL A 444 -24.67 -94.34 -4.95
C VAL A 444 -25.91 -93.64 -5.52
N PRO A 445 -27.01 -94.35 -5.81
CA PRO A 445 -28.28 -93.72 -6.21
C PRO A 445 -28.72 -92.68 -5.18
N GLY A 446 -28.99 -91.44 -5.62
CA GLY A 446 -29.38 -90.33 -4.73
C GLY A 446 -28.21 -89.60 -4.05
N ALA A 447 -26.98 -89.77 -4.56
CA ALA A 447 -25.81 -89.00 -4.15
C ALA A 447 -25.75 -87.62 -4.84
N TYR A 448 -25.27 -86.62 -4.11
CA TYR A 448 -25.13 -85.22 -4.51
C TYR A 448 -23.66 -84.79 -4.46
N ASP A 449 -23.28 -83.91 -5.39
CA ASP A 449 -21.94 -83.33 -5.47
C ASP A 449 -21.88 -82.01 -4.71
N TYR A 450 -21.31 -82.06 -3.50
CA TYR A 450 -21.13 -80.90 -2.66
C TYR A 450 -19.93 -80.03 -3.07
N LYS A 451 -18.98 -80.54 -3.87
CA LYS A 451 -17.80 -79.77 -4.30
C LYS A 451 -18.19 -78.74 -5.34
N THR A 452 -18.85 -79.19 -6.40
CA THR A 452 -19.39 -78.30 -7.45
C THR A 452 -20.37 -77.29 -6.85
N PHE A 453 -21.14 -77.72 -5.84
CA PHE A 453 -22.05 -76.83 -5.11
C PHE A 453 -21.32 -75.76 -4.29
N SER A 454 -20.28 -76.12 -3.54
CA SER A 454 -19.50 -75.19 -2.72
C SER A 454 -18.79 -74.15 -3.59
N SER A 455 -18.17 -74.58 -4.70
CA SER A 455 -17.53 -73.67 -5.65
C SER A 455 -18.55 -72.76 -6.36
N ALA A 456 -19.74 -73.28 -6.71
CA ALA A 456 -20.80 -72.48 -7.31
C ALA A 456 -21.44 -71.46 -6.36
N LEU A 457 -21.42 -71.71 -5.04
CA LEU A 457 -21.98 -70.78 -4.04
C LEU A 457 -21.15 -69.51 -3.90
N TYR A 458 -19.82 -69.67 -4.01
CA TYR A 458 -18.84 -68.59 -3.89
C TYR A 458 -18.34 -68.06 -5.25
N GLY A 459 -18.97 -68.48 -6.36
CA GLY A 459 -18.69 -67.93 -7.69
C GLY A 459 -17.44 -68.46 -8.38
N GLU A 460 -16.75 -69.46 -7.84
CA GLU A 460 -15.71 -70.20 -8.55
C GLU A 460 -16.34 -71.32 -9.38
N SER A 461 -17.04 -70.96 -10.45
CA SER A 461 -17.38 -71.94 -11.49
C SER A 461 -16.66 -71.51 -12.75
N ASP A 462 -15.71 -72.34 -13.21
CA ASP A 462 -14.94 -72.20 -14.45
C ASP A 462 -15.73 -71.45 -15.55
N LEU A 463 -15.39 -70.16 -15.69
CA LEU A 463 -15.61 -69.28 -16.84
C LEU A 463 -14.69 -68.07 -16.74
#